data_AF-A0A357YZ91-F1
#
_entry.id   AF-A0A357YZ91-F1
#
_cell.length_a   1.000
_cell.length_b   1.000
_cell.length_c   1.000
_cell.angle_alpha   90.00
_cell.angle_beta   90.00
_cell.angle_gamma   90.00
#
_symmetry.space_group_name_H-M   'P 1'
#
loop_
_entity.id
_entity.type
_entity.pdbx_description
1 polymer ?
#
loop_
_entity_poly.entity_id
_entity_poly.type
_entity_poly.pdbx_seq_one_letter_code
_entity_poly.pdbx_strand_id
1 'polypeptide(L)'
;NWYERLGESLRYPVYLSVDKDVFCEEEARTNWDQGILRMKQFERAFRIVARTQKIIGMDVCGEFPEIYGSPFEFQAASRINSRANRRLLELWKQIS
;
A
#
# COMPACT_ATOMS: atom_id res chain seq x y z
N ASN A 1 17.51 7.69 -3.51
CA ASN A 1 16.46 7.13 -2.63
C ASN A 1 16.16 5.68 -3.06
N TRP A 2 15.63 4.78 -2.22
CA TRP A 2 15.40 3.37 -2.63
C TRP A 2 14.42 3.24 -3.79
N TYR A 3 13.39 4.10 -3.85
CA TYR A 3 12.41 4.09 -4.93
C TYR A 3 12.89 4.66 -6.27
N GLU A 4 14.00 5.40 -6.31
CA GLU A 4 14.61 5.85 -7.57
C GLU A 4 15.33 4.68 -8.25
N ARG A 5 16.00 3.83 -7.45
CA ARG A 5 16.67 2.61 -7.91
C ARG A 5 15.70 1.54 -8.40
N LEU A 6 14.43 1.58 -7.99
CA LEU A 6 13.40 0.67 -8.51
C LEU A 6 13.30 0.79 -10.02
N GLY A 7 13.10 2.00 -10.56
CA GLY A 7 12.90 2.23 -11.99
C GLY A 7 14.05 1.67 -12.84
N GLU A 8 15.29 1.88 -12.43
CA GLU A 8 16.49 1.45 -13.16
C GLU A 8 16.57 -0.08 -13.35
N SER A 9 15.92 -0.84 -12.47
CA SER A 9 15.98 -2.32 -12.45
C SER A 9 14.84 -3.01 -13.21
N LEU A 10 13.77 -2.29 -13.59
CA LEU A 10 12.56 -2.88 -14.13
C LEU A 10 12.69 -3.15 -15.64
N ARG A 11 12.74 -4.44 -16.01
CA ARG A 11 12.83 -4.88 -17.42
C ARG A 11 11.53 -5.47 -17.99
N TYR A 12 10.60 -5.83 -17.12
CA TYR A 12 9.38 -6.55 -17.46
C TYR A 12 8.15 -5.89 -16.82
N PRO A 13 6.94 -6.18 -17.32
CA PRO A 13 5.72 -5.71 -16.68
C PRO A 13 5.66 -6.11 -15.21
N VAL A 14 5.13 -5.21 -14.38
CA VAL A 14 5.21 -5.30 -12.92
C VAL A 14 3.86 -5.69 -12.33
N TYR A 15 3.87 -6.65 -11.42
CA TYR A 15 2.75 -6.92 -10.51
C TYR A 15 3.11 -6.41 -9.12
N LEU A 16 2.19 -5.70 -8.47
CA LEU A 16 2.42 -5.14 -7.14
C LEU A 16 1.62 -5.90 -6.08
N SER A 17 2.29 -6.58 -5.16
CA SER A 17 1.65 -7.09 -3.94
C SER A 17 1.92 -6.14 -2.79
N VAL A 18 0.85 -5.64 -2.19
CA VAL A 18 0.89 -4.62 -1.13
C VAL A 18 0.31 -5.20 0.15
N ASP A 19 1.19 -5.69 1.02
CA ASP A 19 0.83 -5.87 2.43
C ASP A 19 0.86 -4.52 3.14
N LYS A 20 -0.22 -4.18 3.83
CA LYS A 20 -0.37 -2.88 4.49
C LYS A 20 0.41 -2.76 5.79
N ASP A 21 0.93 -3.86 6.32
CA ASP A 21 1.84 -3.81 7.46
C ASP A 21 3.14 -3.03 7.15
N VAL A 22 3.53 -2.85 5.88
CA VAL A 22 4.67 -2.01 5.48
C VAL A 22 4.50 -0.53 5.88
N PHE A 23 3.26 -0.06 5.98
CA PHE A 23 2.94 1.32 6.32
C PHE A 23 3.12 1.60 7.81
N CYS A 24 3.23 2.87 8.20
CA CYS A 24 3.11 3.23 9.60
C CYS A 24 1.64 3.22 10.07
N GLU A 25 1.44 3.14 11.38
CA GLU A 25 0.11 3.01 12.02
C GLU A 25 -0.90 4.12 11.69
N GLU A 26 -0.43 5.32 11.32
CA GLU A 26 -1.33 6.40 10.92
C GLU A 26 -1.88 6.22 9.51
N GLU A 27 -1.22 5.42 8.67
CA GLU A 27 -1.58 5.19 7.28
C GLU A 27 -2.36 3.89 7.12
N ALA A 28 -1.95 2.82 7.81
CA ALA A 28 -2.69 1.56 7.91
C ALA A 28 -2.47 0.93 9.29
N ARG A 29 -3.48 0.21 9.81
CA ARG A 29 -3.38 -0.56 11.04
C ARG A 29 -3.73 -2.01 10.75
N THR A 30 -2.74 -2.87 10.94
CA THR A 30 -2.90 -4.32 10.92
C THR A 30 -2.74 -4.85 12.36
N ASN A 31 -2.82 -6.17 12.53
CA ASN A 31 -2.42 -6.85 13.77
C ASN A 31 -1.02 -7.49 13.66
N TRP A 32 -0.23 -7.08 12.67
CA TRP A 32 1.15 -7.53 12.42
C TRP A 32 2.16 -6.42 12.74
N ASP A 33 3.44 -6.71 12.57
CA ASP A 33 4.53 -5.77 12.85
C ASP A 33 4.51 -4.60 11.86
N GLN A 34 3.98 -3.47 12.31
CA GLN A 34 3.90 -2.26 11.49
C GLN A 34 5.27 -1.70 11.13
N GLY A 35 5.40 -1.35 9.86
CA GLY A 35 6.52 -0.65 9.28
C GLY A 35 6.44 0.86 9.46
N ILE A 36 7.17 1.57 8.61
CA ILE A 36 7.37 3.02 8.71
C ILE A 36 7.05 3.76 7.41
N LEU A 37 6.59 3.04 6.38
CA LEU A 37 6.33 3.64 5.08
C LEU A 37 5.15 4.62 5.18
N ARG A 38 5.35 5.85 4.71
CA ARG A 38 4.27 6.83 4.55
C ARG A 38 3.58 6.62 3.21
N MET A 39 2.28 6.89 3.11
CA MET A 39 1.53 6.75 1.86
C MET A 39 2.13 7.59 0.72
N LYS A 40 2.62 8.79 1.03
CA LYS A 40 3.33 9.64 0.05
C LYS A 40 4.61 9.01 -0.52
N GLN A 41 5.33 8.22 0.27
CA GLN A 41 6.53 7.52 -0.19
C GLN A 41 6.14 6.37 -1.13
N PHE A 42 5.11 5.61 -0.77
CA PHE A 42 4.52 4.60 -1.65
C PHE A 42 4.04 5.21 -2.98
N GLU A 43 3.30 6.33 -2.94
CA GLU A 43 2.83 7.05 -4.13
C GLU A 43 3.99 7.43 -5.07
N ARG A 44 5.11 7.91 -4.51
CA ARG A 44 6.29 8.26 -5.30
C ARG A 44 6.91 7.02 -5.94
N ALA A 45 7.04 5.93 -5.20
CA ALA A 45 7.54 4.67 -5.73
C ALA A 45 6.63 4.12 -6.84
N PHE A 46 5.33 4.04 -6.58
CA PHE A 46 4.32 3.61 -7.54
C PHE A 46 4.40 4.39 -8.85
N ARG A 47 4.49 5.73 -8.78
CA ARG A 47 4.60 6.58 -9.98
C ARG A 47 5.89 6.38 -10.75
N ILE A 48 7.00 6.07 -10.07
CA ILE A 48 8.26 5.72 -10.74
C ILE A 48 8.07 4.41 -11.48
N VAL A 49 7.57 3.37 -10.80
CA VAL A 49 7.28 2.06 -11.41
C VAL A 49 6.37 2.21 -12.64
N ALA A 50 5.24 2.91 -12.49
CA ALA A 50 4.25 3.10 -13.56
C ALA A 50 4.78 3.87 -14.77
N ARG A 51 5.73 4.78 -14.56
CA ARG A 51 6.39 5.53 -15.66
C ARG A 51 7.46 4.70 -16.36
N THR A 52 8.03 3.71 -15.69
CA THR A 52 9.12 2.88 -16.23
C THR A 52 8.62 1.59 -16.88
N GLN A 53 7.61 0.94 -16.29
CA GLN A 53 7.03 -0.29 -16.82
C GLN A 53 5.52 -0.35 -16.63
N LYS A 54 4.87 -1.15 -17.48
CA LYS A 54 3.44 -1.43 -17.38
C LYS A 54 3.18 -2.19 -16.07
N ILE A 55 2.33 -1.63 -15.20
CA ILE A 55 1.81 -2.37 -14.06
C ILE A 55 0.61 -3.20 -14.56
N ILE A 56 0.67 -4.51 -14.36
CA ILE A 56 -0.31 -5.47 -14.90
C ILE A 56 -1.37 -5.89 -13.89
N GLY A 57 -1.16 -5.55 -12.62
CA GLY A 57 -2.10 -5.81 -11.53
C GLY A 57 -1.55 -5.36 -10.20
N MET A 58 -2.45 -5.27 -9.23
CA MET A 58 -2.11 -4.98 -7.83
C MET A 58 -3.09 -5.70 -6.90
N ASP A 59 -2.57 -6.47 -5.95
CA ASP A 59 -3.31 -6.96 -4.79
C ASP A 59 -2.97 -6.14 -3.54
N VAL A 60 -3.96 -5.96 -2.67
CA VAL A 60 -3.84 -5.22 -1.41
C VAL A 60 -4.40 -6.10 -0.29
N CYS A 61 -3.57 -6.39 0.71
CA CYS A 61 -3.92 -7.19 1.89
C CYS A 61 -3.54 -6.45 3.20
N GLY A 62 -3.64 -7.12 4.35
CA GLY A 62 -3.32 -6.53 5.65
C GLY A 62 -4.47 -5.71 6.26
N GLU A 63 -5.70 -6.25 6.29
CA GLU A 63 -6.75 -5.67 7.13
C GLU A 63 -6.56 -6.06 8.60
N PHE A 64 -7.00 -5.21 9.52
CA PHE A 64 -7.09 -5.60 10.92
C PHE A 64 -8.21 -6.64 11.09
N PRO A 65 -7.93 -7.86 11.58
CA PRO A 65 -8.96 -8.88 11.68
C PRO A 65 -9.88 -8.60 12.88
N GLU A 66 -11.19 -8.64 12.65
CA GLU A 66 -12.22 -8.38 13.67
C GLU A 66 -12.08 -9.28 14.92
N ILE A 67 -11.59 -10.50 14.73
CA ILE A 67 -11.47 -11.52 15.80
C ILE A 67 -10.37 -11.24 16.83
N TYR A 68 -9.41 -10.34 16.54
CA TYR A 68 -8.22 -10.14 17.39
C TYR A 68 -8.22 -8.83 18.19
N GLY A 69 -9.25 -7.99 18.07
CA GLY A 69 -9.33 -6.71 18.80
C GLY A 69 -10.72 -6.42 19.37
N SER A 70 -10.81 -5.40 20.21
CA SER A 70 -12.11 -4.89 20.63
C SER A 70 -12.89 -4.31 19.44
N PRO A 71 -14.23 -4.25 19.48
CA PRO A 71 -15.03 -3.61 18.44
C PRO A 71 -14.61 -2.16 18.17
N PHE A 72 -14.10 -1.46 19.19
CA PHE A 72 -13.60 -0.09 19.05
C PHE A 72 -12.28 -0.03 18.28
N GLU A 73 -11.32 -0.90 18.59
CA GLU A 73 -10.04 -0.99 17.88
C GLU A 73 -10.25 -1.41 16.42
N PHE A 74 -11.08 -2.44 16.19
CA PHE A 74 -11.44 -2.87 14.85
C PHE A 74 -12.06 -1.72 14.04
N GLN A 75 -13.02 -0.99 14.62
CA GLN A 75 -13.64 0.14 13.94
C GLN A 75 -12.66 1.27 13.66
N ALA A 76 -11.74 1.59 14.58
CA ALA A 76 -10.71 2.60 14.36
C ALA A 76 -9.74 2.19 13.25
N ALA A 77 -9.25 0.94 13.28
CA ALA A 77 -8.38 0.38 12.24
C ALA A 77 -9.07 0.33 10.88
N SER A 78 -10.33 -0.12 10.82
CA SER A 78 -11.11 -0.17 9.58
C SER A 78 -11.26 1.21 8.92
N ARG A 79 -11.46 2.29 9.69
CA ARG A 79 -11.52 3.65 9.13
C ARG A 79 -10.18 4.07 8.49
N ILE A 80 -9.06 3.79 9.16
CA ILE A 80 -7.72 4.10 8.66
C ILE A 80 -7.42 3.26 7.41
N ASN A 81 -7.66 1.95 7.47
CA ASN A 81 -7.43 1.02 6.37
C ASN A 81 -8.31 1.31 5.16
N SER A 82 -9.57 1.69 5.37
CA SER A 82 -10.48 2.10 4.28
C SER A 82 -9.97 3.33 3.56
N ARG A 83 -9.34 4.27 4.28
CA ARG A 83 -8.67 5.43 3.66
C ARG A 83 -7.44 5.00 2.86
N ALA A 84 -6.62 4.09 3.39
CA ALA A 84 -5.48 3.52 2.65
C ALA A 84 -5.94 2.82 1.37
N ASN A 85 -6.95 1.94 1.45
CA ASN A 85 -7.53 1.22 0.32
C ASN A 85 -8.02 2.18 -0.76
N ARG A 86 -8.76 3.23 -0.36
CA ARG A 86 -9.23 4.26 -1.28
C ARG A 86 -8.06 4.94 -2.00
N ARG A 87 -7.00 5.28 -1.27
CA ARG A 87 -5.84 5.95 -1.83
C ARG A 87 -5.08 5.06 -2.83
N LEU A 88 -4.89 3.78 -2.49
CA LEU A 88 -4.27 2.79 -3.37
C LEU A 88 -5.12 2.57 -4.64
N LEU A 89 -6.45 2.49 -4.50
CA LEU A 89 -7.37 2.38 -5.63
C LEU A 89 -7.35 3.63 -6.53
N GLU A 90 -7.27 4.83 -5.95
CA GLU A 90 -7.13 6.09 -6.70
C GLU A 90 -5.83 6.13 -7.51
N LEU A 91 -4.73 5.58 -6.98
CA LEU A 91 -3.46 5.47 -7.72
C LEU A 91 -3.57 4.47 -8.87
N TRP A 92 -4.18 3.31 -8.62
CA TRP A 92 -4.41 2.31 -9.66
C TRP A 92 -5.23 2.90 -10.82
N LYS A 93 -6.31 3.61 -10.53
CA LYS A 93 -7.17 4.26 -11.53
C LYS A 93 -6.47 5.33 -12.38
N GLN A 94 -5.32 5.85 -11.96
CA GLN A 94 -4.55 6.81 -12.75
C GLN A 94 -3.79 6.16 -13.91
N ILE A 95 -3.63 4.84 -13.88
CA ILE A 95 -2.79 4.10 -14.84
C ILE A 95 -3.54 2.98 -15.57
N SER A 96 -4.73 2.60 -15.06
CA SER A 96 -5.59 1.55 -15.62
C SER A 96 -6.54 2.08 -16.68
#